data_AF-A0A814LE76-F1
#
_entry.id   AF-A0A814LE76-F1
#
_cell.length_a   1.000
_cell.length_b   1.000
_cell.length_c   1.000
_cell.angle_alpha   90.00
_cell.angle_beta   90.00
_cell.angle_gamma   90.00
#
_symmetry.space_group_name_H-M   'P 1'
#
loop_
_entity.id
_entity.type
_entity.pdbx_description
1 polymer ?
#
loop_
_entity_poly.entity_id
_entity_poly.type
_entity_poly.pdbx_seq_one_letter_code
_entity_poly.pdbx_strand_id
1 'polypeptide(L)'
;MEKLFKELKAEDICETNVVPIQPKKDTAVILPTVSVSIPKRSASPIFSQNILEWTQTQVQDWLLEHNLVQMSRLLMNYDGRSLIYLHRYIKYGRPEQVLNMLQEDSIRRTNQCLSLVELSYFHSLLDKQKRLLQLTIFSQQTRKNTNNDKNDS
;
A
#
# COMPACT_ATOMS: atom_id res chain seq x y z
N MET A 1 -49.54 -11.42 -10.01
CA MET A 1 -48.45 -12.19 -9.38
C MET A 1 -47.33 -11.24 -9.04
N GLU A 2 -47.41 -10.66 -7.84
CA GLU A 2 -46.40 -9.79 -7.26
C GLU A 2 -45.18 -10.65 -6.88
N LYS A 3 -43.99 -10.28 -7.38
CA LYS A 3 -42.73 -10.92 -6.97
C LYS A 3 -42.06 -10.02 -5.95
N LEU A 4 -42.13 -10.45 -4.70
CA LEU A 4 -41.56 -9.80 -3.53
C LEU A 4 -40.07 -9.46 -3.72
N PHE A 5 -39.74 -8.21 -3.40
CA PHE A 5 -38.37 -7.75 -3.12
C PHE A 5 -37.85 -8.49 -1.88
N LYS A 6 -36.69 -9.15 -2.01
CA LYS A 6 -35.94 -9.64 -0.85
C LYS A 6 -35.11 -8.49 -0.30
N GLU A 7 -35.52 -8.02 0.86
CA GLU A 7 -34.83 -7.03 1.69
C GLU A 7 -33.53 -7.64 2.24
N LEU A 8 -32.38 -7.09 1.85
CA LEU A 8 -31.07 -7.44 2.40
C LEU A 8 -30.85 -6.61 3.67
N LYS A 9 -30.98 -7.25 4.83
CA LYS A 9 -30.50 -6.69 6.10
C LYS A 9 -28.98 -6.87 6.18
N ALA A 10 -28.25 -5.77 6.14
CA ALA A 10 -26.85 -5.71 6.55
C ALA A 10 -26.79 -4.89 7.84
N GLU A 11 -26.99 -5.58 8.96
CA GLU A 11 -26.65 -5.10 10.28
C GLU A 11 -25.29 -5.72 10.63
N ASP A 12 -24.24 -4.91 10.58
CA ASP A 12 -23.10 -4.96 11.51
C ASP A 12 -22.29 -3.67 11.31
N ILE A 13 -22.84 -2.61 11.92
CA ILE A 13 -22.14 -1.36 12.10
C ILE A 13 -21.14 -1.60 13.23
N CYS A 14 -19.85 -1.46 12.94
CA CYS A 14 -18.82 -1.43 13.97
C CYS A 14 -19.16 -0.33 14.99
N GLU A 15 -19.68 -0.74 16.15
CA GLU A 15 -19.99 0.14 17.28
C GLU A 15 -18.72 0.87 17.69
N THR A 16 -18.63 2.12 17.27
CA THR A 16 -17.65 3.06 17.79
C THR A 16 -18.22 3.58 19.10
N ASN A 17 -17.70 3.10 20.22
CA ASN A 17 -18.03 3.62 21.55
C ASN A 17 -17.66 5.11 21.63
N VAL A 18 -18.61 5.99 21.33
CA VAL A 18 -18.53 7.42 21.60
C VAL A 18 -19.11 7.64 23.00
N VAL A 19 -18.22 7.84 23.97
CA VAL A 19 -18.60 8.22 25.33
C VAL A 19 -19.22 9.63 25.31
N PRO A 20 -20.41 9.87 25.90
CA PRO A 20 -20.99 11.21 25.99
C PRO A 20 -20.28 12.05 27.07
N ILE A 21 -19.59 13.11 26.66
CA ILE A 21 -19.06 14.12 27.58
C ILE A 21 -20.12 15.21 27.77
N GLN A 22 -20.65 15.33 28.98
CA GLN A 22 -21.57 16.39 29.39
C GLN A 22 -20.89 17.77 29.38
N PRO A 23 -21.60 18.87 29.05
CA PRO A 23 -21.05 20.21 29.15
C PRO A 23 -21.17 20.72 30.59
N LYS A 24 -20.03 20.98 31.26
CA LYS A 24 -19.98 21.76 32.50
C LYS A 24 -19.21 23.06 32.28
N LYS A 25 -19.86 24.13 32.75
CA LYS A 25 -19.57 25.57 32.70
C LYS A 25 -18.12 25.99 32.96
N ASP A 26 -17.72 27.00 32.18
CA ASP A 26 -16.89 28.17 32.51
C ASP A 26 -15.76 27.96 33.52
N THR A 27 -14.57 27.67 33.00
CA THR A 27 -13.31 27.96 33.68
C THR A 27 -12.27 28.30 32.60
N ALA A 28 -11.56 29.42 32.81
CA ALA A 28 -10.67 30.06 31.86
C ALA A 28 -9.70 29.09 31.16
N VAL A 29 -9.77 29.07 29.82
CA VAL A 29 -8.94 28.24 28.95
C VAL A 29 -7.56 28.90 28.80
N ILE A 30 -6.60 28.47 29.62
CA ILE A 30 -5.18 28.66 29.33
C ILE A 30 -4.80 27.52 28.38
N LEU A 31 -4.68 27.80 27.08
CA LEU A 31 -4.18 26.84 26.10
C LEU A 31 -2.67 26.62 26.33
N PRO A 32 -2.23 25.38 26.66
CA PRO A 32 -0.81 25.07 26.54
C PRO A 32 -0.46 25.04 25.05
N THR A 33 0.34 25.99 24.60
CA THR A 33 0.97 25.97 23.28
C THR A 33 1.94 24.81 23.24
N VAL A 34 1.46 23.62 22.88
CA VAL A 34 2.31 22.48 22.54
C VAL A 34 2.91 22.80 21.19
N SER A 35 4.20 23.14 21.19
CA SER A 35 5.00 23.23 19.97
C SER A 35 5.04 21.86 19.31
N VAL A 36 4.15 21.66 18.33
CA VAL A 36 4.13 20.50 17.45
C VAL A 36 5.41 20.56 16.63
N SER A 37 6.39 19.74 17.00
CA SER A 37 7.56 19.49 16.18
C SER A 37 7.11 18.81 14.90
N ILE A 38 6.98 19.58 13.83
CA ILE A 38 6.73 19.09 12.47
C ILE A 38 7.83 18.05 12.17
N PRO A 39 7.50 16.79 11.87
CA PRO A 39 8.50 15.80 11.51
C PRO A 39 9.27 16.32 10.30
N LYS A 40 10.59 16.46 10.47
CA LYS A 40 11.52 16.72 9.38
C LYS A 40 11.22 15.68 8.30
N ARG A 41 10.75 16.11 7.13
CA ARG A 41 10.70 15.26 5.93
C ARG A 41 12.14 14.81 5.66
N SER A 42 12.45 13.60 6.09
CA SER A 42 13.67 12.90 5.71
C SER A 42 13.73 12.89 4.19
N ALA A 43 14.93 13.13 3.65
CA ALA A 43 15.19 13.04 2.22
C ALA A 43 14.52 11.77 1.66
N SER A 44 13.77 11.92 0.55
CA SER A 44 13.15 10.77 -0.11
C SER A 44 14.22 9.70 -0.34
N PRO A 45 13.97 8.44 0.05
CA PRO A 45 14.96 7.40 -0.10
C PRO A 45 15.35 7.28 -1.57
N ILE A 46 16.64 7.20 -1.84
CA ILE A 46 17.11 6.90 -3.20
C ILE A 46 16.84 5.41 -3.43
N PHE A 47 15.70 5.10 -4.03
CA PHE A 47 15.35 3.74 -4.41
C PHE A 47 16.08 3.34 -5.69
N SER A 48 16.51 2.08 -5.78
CA SER A 48 16.89 1.51 -7.08
C SER A 48 15.69 1.61 -8.02
N GLN A 49 15.92 1.94 -9.28
CA GLN A 49 14.85 1.92 -10.29
C GLN A 49 14.32 0.49 -10.51
N ASN A 50 15.13 -0.51 -10.17
CA ASN A 50 14.77 -1.92 -10.30
C ASN A 50 14.18 -2.44 -8.98
N ILE A 51 12.85 -2.59 -8.95
CA ILE A 51 12.14 -3.16 -7.79
C ILE A 51 12.62 -4.56 -7.42
N LEU A 52 13.20 -5.35 -8.33
CA LEU A 52 13.71 -6.70 -8.00
C LEU A 52 14.94 -6.70 -7.08
N GLU A 53 15.59 -5.55 -6.93
CA GLU A 53 16.75 -5.34 -6.06
C GLU A 53 16.37 -4.73 -4.71
N TRP A 54 15.10 -4.39 -4.51
CA TRP A 54 14.67 -3.75 -3.28
C TRP A 54 14.76 -4.71 -2.09
N THR A 55 15.46 -4.24 -1.07
CA THR A 55 15.49 -4.85 0.26
C THR A 55 14.16 -4.68 0.98
N GLN A 56 13.95 -5.45 2.04
CA GLN A 56 12.81 -5.31 2.93
C GLN A 56 12.64 -3.88 3.44
N THR A 57 13.72 -3.23 3.90
CA THR A 57 13.69 -1.85 4.39
C THR A 57 13.23 -0.87 3.30
N GLN A 58 13.74 -1.00 2.08
CA GLN A 58 13.32 -0.15 0.96
C GLN A 58 11.84 -0.36 0.60
N VAL A 59 11.34 -1.60 0.68
CA VAL A 59 9.89 -1.85 0.52
C VAL A 59 9.09 -1.14 1.60
N GLN A 60 9.53 -1.19 2.87
CA GLN A 60 8.85 -0.52 3.97
C GLN A 60 8.83 0.99 3.80
N ASP A 61 9.99 1.59 3.51
CA ASP A 61 10.12 3.03 3.29
C ASP A 61 9.22 3.49 2.13
N TRP A 62 9.17 2.71 1.05
CA TRP A 62 8.32 3.00 -0.10
C TRP A 62 6.82 2.95 0.24
N LEU A 63 6.38 1.95 1.01
CA LEU A 63 4.98 1.86 1.46
C LEU A 63 4.61 3.05 2.36
N LEU A 64 5.50 3.44 3.27
CA LEU A 64 5.28 4.57 4.18
C LEU A 64 5.28 5.93 3.45
N GLU A 65 6.15 6.13 2.45
CA GLU A 65 6.16 7.36 1.63
C GLU A 65 4.84 7.53 0.85
N HIS A 66 4.19 6.43 0.50
CA HIS A 66 2.87 6.41 -0.12
C HIS A 66 1.70 6.36 0.89
N ASN A 67 1.94 6.56 2.19
CA ASN A 67 0.91 6.51 3.24
C ASN A 67 0.15 5.16 3.31
N LEU A 68 0.77 4.07 2.86
CA LEU A 68 0.21 2.71 2.93
C LEU A 68 0.60 2.03 4.26
N VAL A 69 0.14 2.61 5.37
CA VAL A 69 0.56 2.20 6.71
C VAL A 69 0.09 0.78 7.04
N GLN A 70 -1.11 0.37 6.65
CA GLN A 70 -1.60 -0.98 6.93
C GLN A 70 -0.83 -2.01 6.08
N MET A 71 -0.56 -1.67 4.81
CA MET A 71 0.26 -2.53 3.95
C MET A 71 1.69 -2.68 4.46
N SER A 72 2.31 -1.61 4.99
CA SER A 72 3.65 -1.70 5.58
C SER A 72 3.71 -2.73 6.72
N ARG A 73 2.71 -2.72 7.60
CA ARG A 73 2.61 -3.67 8.72
C ARG A 73 2.35 -5.10 8.22
N LEU A 74 1.42 -5.26 7.28
CA LEU A 74 1.05 -6.56 6.74
C LEU A 74 2.20 -7.22 5.97
N LEU A 75 2.92 -6.42 5.19
CA LEU A 75 4.00 -6.85 4.31
C LEU A 75 5.38 -6.62 4.93
N MET A 76 5.48 -6.61 6.26
CA MET A 76 6.72 -6.21 6.96
C MET A 76 7.96 -6.98 6.50
N ASN A 77 7.81 -8.25 6.09
CA ASN A 77 8.90 -9.14 5.67
C ASN A 77 9.04 -9.28 4.15
N TYR A 78 8.38 -8.42 3.38
CA TYR A 78 8.42 -8.48 1.92
C TYR A 78 9.60 -7.69 1.40
N ASP A 79 10.39 -8.33 0.54
CA ASP A 79 11.34 -7.68 -0.35
C ASP A 79 10.69 -7.35 -1.71
N GLY A 80 11.44 -6.72 -2.59
CA GLY A 80 10.92 -6.32 -3.90
C GLY A 80 10.49 -7.49 -4.79
N ARG A 81 11.16 -8.65 -4.67
CA ARG A 81 10.76 -9.87 -5.39
C ARG A 81 9.41 -10.38 -4.89
N SER A 82 9.23 -10.38 -3.57
CA SER A 82 7.97 -10.77 -2.93
C SER A 82 6.81 -9.88 -3.39
N LEU A 83 7.02 -8.56 -3.53
CA LEU A 83 6.01 -7.66 -4.10
C LEU A 83 5.63 -7.99 -5.54
N ILE A 84 6.61 -8.37 -6.38
CA ILE A 84 6.35 -8.78 -7.76
C ILE A 84 5.58 -10.10 -7.82
N TYR A 85 5.90 -11.06 -6.95
CA TYR A 85 5.13 -12.30 -6.86
C TYR A 85 3.70 -12.04 -6.38
N LEU A 86 3.52 -11.20 -5.35
CA LEU A 86 2.19 -10.79 -4.89
C LEU A 86 1.40 -10.13 -6.03
N HIS A 87 2.01 -9.20 -6.77
CA HIS A 87 1.40 -8.59 -7.95
C HIS A 87 0.96 -9.63 -8.98
N ARG A 88 1.79 -10.65 -9.23
CA ARG A 88 1.45 -11.74 -10.14
C ARG A 88 0.26 -12.55 -9.63
N TYR A 89 0.18 -12.85 -8.34
CA TYR A 89 -0.96 -13.55 -7.76
C TYR A 89 -2.25 -12.75 -7.86
N ILE A 90 -2.20 -11.44 -7.57
CA ILE A 90 -3.37 -10.56 -7.69
C ILE A 90 -3.83 -10.47 -9.16
N LYS A 91 -2.89 -10.32 -10.10
CA LYS A 91 -3.20 -10.07 -11.51
C LYS A 91 -3.63 -11.31 -12.30
N TYR A 92 -3.02 -12.46 -12.04
CA TYR A 92 -3.22 -13.68 -12.85
C TYR A 92 -3.79 -14.85 -12.06
N GLY A 93 -3.86 -14.74 -10.73
CA GLY A 93 -4.47 -15.75 -9.88
C GLY A 93 -5.99 -15.57 -9.79
N ARG A 94 -6.55 -16.00 -8.66
CA ARG A 94 -7.95 -15.73 -8.31
C ARG A 94 -7.98 -14.49 -7.39
N PRO A 95 -8.25 -13.29 -7.93
CA PRO A 95 -8.11 -12.05 -7.16
C PRO A 95 -8.94 -12.07 -5.88
N GLU A 96 -10.18 -12.55 -5.93
CA GLU A 96 -11.04 -12.68 -4.73
C GLU A 96 -10.41 -13.54 -3.63
N GLN A 97 -9.76 -14.65 -3.98
CA GLN A 97 -9.08 -15.50 -3.00
C GLN A 97 -7.86 -14.81 -2.40
N VAL A 98 -7.08 -14.10 -3.22
CA VAL A 98 -5.91 -13.36 -2.74
C VAL A 98 -6.34 -12.22 -1.82
N LEU A 99 -7.41 -11.51 -2.17
CA LEU A 99 -8.00 -10.45 -1.36
C LEU A 99 -8.49 -10.99 -0.01
N ASN A 100 -9.22 -12.12 -0.01
CA ASN A 100 -9.67 -12.77 1.22
C ASN A 100 -8.49 -13.19 2.10
N MET A 101 -7.47 -13.83 1.53
CA MET A 101 -6.26 -14.22 2.29
C MET A 101 -5.53 -13.00 2.87
N LEU A 102 -5.44 -11.89 2.13
CA LEU A 102 -4.84 -10.65 2.63
C LEU A 102 -5.66 -10.04 3.77
N GLN A 103 -6.99 -10.06 3.66
CA GLN A 103 -7.88 -9.58 4.72
C GLN A 103 -7.76 -10.44 5.99
N GLU A 104 -7.79 -11.76 5.85
CA GLU A 104 -7.59 -12.71 6.96
C GLU A 104 -6.23 -12.50 7.64
N ASP A 105 -5.15 -12.34 6.86
CA ASP A 105 -3.83 -12.04 7.40
C ASP A 105 -3.76 -10.68 8.10
N SER A 106 -4.45 -9.66 7.57
CA SER A 106 -4.51 -8.33 8.19
C SER A 106 -5.19 -8.36 9.56
N ILE A 107 -6.32 -9.07 9.66
CA ILE A 107 -7.05 -9.24 10.91
C ILE A 107 -6.16 -10.03 11.89
N ARG A 108 -5.55 -11.13 11.45
CA ARG A 108 -4.73 -11.99 12.31
C ARG A 108 -3.46 -11.30 12.83
N ARG A 109 -2.77 -10.52 11.99
CA ARG A 109 -1.46 -9.93 12.33
C ARG A 109 -1.56 -8.54 12.95
N THR A 110 -2.54 -7.75 12.50
CA THR A 110 -2.64 -6.33 12.86
C THR A 110 -3.92 -6.00 13.60
N ASN A 111 -4.88 -6.93 13.67
CA ASN A 111 -6.23 -6.71 14.20
C ASN A 111 -6.94 -5.53 13.53
N GLN A 112 -6.69 -5.35 12.23
CA GLN A 112 -7.27 -4.29 11.41
C GLN A 112 -7.75 -4.89 10.09
N CYS A 113 -8.89 -4.40 9.60
CA CYS A 113 -9.36 -4.73 8.27
C CYS A 113 -8.64 -3.88 7.23
N LEU A 114 -8.16 -4.50 6.16
CA LEU A 114 -7.62 -3.78 5.01
C LEU A 114 -8.69 -2.89 4.36
N SER A 115 -8.39 -1.60 4.25
CA SER A 115 -9.19 -0.68 3.46
C SER A 115 -9.11 -1.02 1.98
N LEU A 116 -10.28 -1.13 1.33
CA LEU A 116 -10.35 -1.33 -0.12
C LEU A 116 -9.70 -0.17 -0.88
N VAL A 117 -9.75 1.05 -0.33
CA VAL A 117 -9.10 2.23 -0.91
C VAL A 117 -7.58 2.08 -0.88
N GLU A 118 -7.03 1.68 0.27
CA GLU A 118 -5.59 1.47 0.45
C GLU A 118 -5.08 0.35 -0.46
N LEU A 119 -5.85 -0.73 -0.58
CA LEU A 119 -5.55 -1.87 -1.43
C LEU A 119 -5.61 -1.55 -2.92
N SER A 120 -6.61 -0.76 -3.35
CA SER A 120 -6.70 -0.29 -4.74
C SER A 120 -5.52 0.62 -5.08
N TYR A 121 -5.14 1.49 -4.16
CA TYR A 121 -4.00 2.39 -4.34
C TYR A 121 -2.68 1.61 -4.41
N PHE A 122 -2.47 0.66 -3.50
CA PHE A 122 -1.33 -0.25 -3.52
C PHE A 122 -1.24 -1.04 -4.84
N HIS A 123 -2.35 -1.58 -5.33
CA HIS A 123 -2.37 -2.31 -6.60
C HIS A 123 -1.94 -1.42 -7.78
N SER A 124 -2.45 -0.19 -7.86
CA SER A 124 -2.05 0.80 -8.87
C SER A 124 -0.56 1.12 -8.84
N LEU A 125 0.00 1.24 -7.63
CA LEU A 125 1.42 1.49 -7.42
C LEU A 125 2.29 0.31 -7.89
N LEU A 126 1.90 -0.94 -7.62
CA LEU A 126 2.60 -2.12 -8.14
C LEU A 126 2.57 -2.18 -9.68
N ASP A 127 1.43 -1.87 -10.30
CA ASP A 127 1.33 -1.78 -11.76
C ASP A 127 2.24 -0.71 -12.36
N LYS A 128 2.45 0.41 -11.65
CA LYS A 128 3.41 1.46 -12.05
C LYS A 128 4.85 0.94 -11.97
N GLN A 129 5.22 0.28 -10.86
CA GLN A 129 6.58 -0.23 -10.69
C GLN A 129 6.93 -1.32 -11.70
N LYS A 130 6.00 -2.22 -12.01
CA LYS A 130 6.19 -3.24 -13.04
C LYS A 130 6.44 -2.63 -14.43
N ARG A 131 5.72 -1.55 -14.78
CA ARG A 131 5.94 -0.82 -16.04
C ARG A 131 7.33 -0.18 -16.09
N LEU A 132 7.77 0.43 -14.99
CA LEU A 132 9.10 1.02 -14.89
C LEU A 132 10.21 -0.03 -15.04
N LEU A 133 10.03 -1.22 -14.47
CA LEU A 133 10.95 -2.34 -14.65
C LEU A 133 11.06 -2.74 -16.13
N GLN A 134 9.93 -2.88 -16.83
CA GLN A 134 9.90 -3.22 -18.26
C GLN A 134 10.59 -2.17 -19.13
N LEU A 135 10.36 -0.88 -18.85
CA LEU A 135 11.03 0.23 -19.55
C LEU A 135 12.54 0.22 -19.32
N THR A 136 12.96 -0.07 -18.08
CA THR A 136 14.39 -0.15 -17.73
C THR A 136 15.07 -1.26 -18.51
N ILE A 137 14.48 -2.47 -18.55
CA ILE A 137 15.00 -3.61 -19.30
C ILE A 137 15.10 -3.29 -20.80
N PHE A 138 14.04 -2.71 -21.39
CA PHE A 138 14.02 -2.35 -22.81
C PHE A 138 15.13 -1.34 -23.17
N SER A 139 15.34 -0.32 -22.34
CA SER A 139 16.37 0.70 -22.57
C SER A 139 17.80 0.17 -22.50
N GLN A 140 18.06 -0.90 -21.76
CA GLN A 140 19.38 -1.53 -21.69
C GLN A 140 19.66 -2.41 -22.92
N GLN A 141 18.62 -3.02 -23.51
CA GLN A 141 18.73 -3.84 -24.70
C GLN A 141 19.10 -3.00 -25.94
N THR A 142 18.49 -1.82 -26.10
CA THR A 142 18.76 -0.92 -27.24
C THR A 142 20.18 -0.33 -27.22
N ARG A 143 20.75 -0.10 -26.03
CA ARG A 143 22.14 0.36 -25.86
C ARG A 143 23.19 -0.70 -26.15
N LYS A 144 22.90 -1.99 -25.92
CA LYS A 144 23.84 -3.07 -26.24
C LYS A 144 23.95 -3.33 -27.74
N ASN A 145 22.85 -3.20 -28.48
CA ASN A 145 22.86 -3.45 -29.93
C ASN A 145 23.61 -2.37 -30.72
N THR A 146 23.57 -1.11 -30.30
CA THR A 146 24.28 0.00 -30.98
C THR A 146 25.79 -0.02 -30.81
N ASN A 147 26.32 -0.78 -29.84
CA ASN A 147 27.76 -0.94 -29.63
C ASN A 147 28.36 -2.12 -30.41
N ASN A 148 27.54 -3.07 -30.88
CA ASN A 148 28.03 -4.20 -31.66
C ASN A 148 28.19 -3.86 -33.15
N ASP A 149 27.44 -2.89 -33.68
CA ASP A 149 27.55 -2.45 -35.08
C ASP A 149 28.78 -1.56 -35.38
N LYS A 150 29.61 -1.26 -34.38
CA LYS A 150 30.80 -0.41 -34.53
C LYS A 150 32.14 -1.16 -34.57
N ASN A 151 32.12 -2.48 -34.49
CA ASN A 151 33.35 -3.29 -34.47
C ASN A 151 33.63 -4.05 -35.79
N ASP A 152 32.82 -3.85 -36.83
CA ASP A 152 33.00 -4.47 -38.16
C ASP A 152 33.25 -3.43 -39.28
N SER A 153 34.11 -2.44 -39.04
CA SER A 153 34.60 -1.53 -40.11
C SER A 153 36.08 -1.22 -39.97
#